data_AF-A0AAD7H2P4-F1
#
_entry.id   AF-A0AAD7H2P4-F1
#
_cell.length_a   1.000
_cell.length_b   1.000
_cell.length_c   1.000
_cell.angle_alpha   90.00
_cell.angle_beta   90.00
_cell.angle_gamma   90.00
#
_symmetry.space_group_name_H-M   'P 1'
#
loop_
_entity.id
_entity.type
_entity.pdbx_description
1 polymer ?
#
loop_
_entity_poly.entity_id
_entity_poly.type
_entity_poly.pdbx_seq_one_letter_code
_entity_poly.pdbx_strand_id
1 'polypeptide(L)'
;MASAESVDAQQKAEEEKKKAKGPALKSLIDVRRACAWQLHLWPMEKFLVRQRSRLHLPRSYLAKDGEEVVTVYPETDLNQFVHQHYLETVDPTSVAWVNFVHADNVVARRHEFLGPDPRVAGYEIDPGGNVYIRWWDGFLSDQWTGTQKWKLDVVWDEDAKKWVEKTD
;
A
#
# COMPACT_ATOMS: atom_id res chain seq x y z
N MET A 1 45.85 -23.77 2.30
CA MET A 1 44.73 -24.51 1.67
C MET A 1 43.38 -24.23 2.32
N ALA A 2 43.29 -23.85 3.61
CA ALA A 2 42.02 -23.52 4.28
C ALA A 2 41.27 -22.28 3.72
N SER A 3 41.94 -21.38 2.98
CA SER A 3 41.31 -20.15 2.47
C SER A 3 40.54 -20.30 1.16
N ALA A 4 40.66 -21.43 0.44
CA ALA A 4 39.92 -21.66 -0.80
C ALA A 4 38.53 -22.24 -0.52
N GLU A 5 38.44 -23.20 0.40
CA GLU A 5 37.15 -23.80 0.82
C GLU A 5 36.22 -22.79 1.50
N SER A 6 36.77 -21.81 2.23
CA SER A 6 35.96 -20.76 2.85
C SER A 6 35.35 -19.80 1.83
N VAL A 7 36.02 -19.58 0.69
CA VAL A 7 35.55 -18.67 -0.37
C VAL A 7 34.48 -19.36 -1.22
N ASP A 8 34.67 -20.64 -1.56
CA ASP A 8 33.66 -21.42 -2.29
C ASP A 8 32.36 -21.60 -1.47
N ALA A 9 32.47 -21.81 -0.16
CA ALA A 9 31.31 -21.90 0.73
C ALA A 9 30.53 -20.58 0.82
N GLN A 10 31.25 -19.44 0.83
CA GLN A 10 30.63 -18.11 0.85
C GLN A 10 29.93 -17.80 -0.48
N GLN A 11 30.56 -18.12 -1.61
CA GLN A 11 29.96 -17.91 -2.94
C GLN A 11 28.70 -18.76 -3.14
N LYS A 12 28.73 -20.02 -2.70
CA LYS A 12 27.56 -20.91 -2.78
C LYS A 12 26.39 -20.42 -1.91
N ALA A 13 26.68 -19.95 -0.70
CA ALA A 13 25.67 -19.38 0.19
C ALA A 13 25.05 -18.10 -0.38
N GLU A 14 25.86 -17.24 -1.01
CA GLU A 14 25.38 -16.00 -1.63
C GLU A 14 24.51 -16.27 -2.88
N GLU A 15 24.85 -17.29 -3.67
CA GLU A 15 24.04 -17.72 -4.81
C GLU A 15 22.70 -18.33 -4.37
N GLU A 16 22.69 -19.12 -3.29
CA GLU A 16 21.46 -19.65 -2.67
C GLU A 16 20.57 -18.51 -2.13
N LYS A 17 21.15 -17.52 -1.44
CA LYS A 17 20.43 -16.31 -1.01
C LYS A 17 19.78 -15.62 -2.22
N LYS A 18 20.54 -15.36 -3.28
CA LYS A 18 20.04 -14.68 -4.49
C LYS A 18 18.89 -15.45 -5.16
N LYS A 19 18.95 -16.79 -5.20
CA LYS A 19 17.85 -17.64 -5.70
C LYS A 19 16.61 -17.57 -4.80
N ALA A 20 16.78 -17.47 -3.49
CA ALA A 20 15.69 -17.36 -2.53
C ALA A 20 15.00 -15.98 -2.52
N LYS A 21 15.63 -14.93 -3.08
CA LYS A 21 15.07 -13.56 -3.12
C LYS A 21 13.69 -13.50 -3.81
N GLY A 22 13.57 -14.13 -4.99
CA GLY A 22 12.34 -14.09 -5.78
C GLY A 22 11.13 -14.73 -5.09
N PRO A 23 11.23 -15.97 -4.59
CA PRO A 23 10.18 -16.62 -3.81
C PRO A 23 9.80 -15.85 -2.54
N ALA A 24 10.79 -15.30 -1.82
CA ALA A 24 10.54 -14.52 -0.62
C ALA A 24 9.78 -13.23 -0.93
N LEU A 25 10.18 -12.50 -1.99
CA LEU A 25 9.47 -11.32 -2.46
C LEU A 25 8.01 -11.65 -2.81
N LYS A 26 7.79 -12.73 -3.56
CA LYS A 26 6.43 -13.18 -3.90
C LYS A 26 5.61 -13.49 -2.65
N SER A 27 6.18 -14.22 -1.69
CA SER A 27 5.51 -14.53 -0.43
C SER A 27 5.12 -13.29 0.36
N LEU A 28 5.99 -12.26 0.42
CA LEU A 28 5.67 -11.01 1.11
C LEU A 28 4.59 -10.21 0.39
N ILE A 29 4.61 -10.17 -0.95
CA ILE A 29 3.53 -9.57 -1.73
C ILE A 29 2.21 -10.29 -1.48
N ASP A 30 2.20 -11.63 -1.49
CA ASP A 30 0.99 -12.42 -1.25
C ASP A 30 0.44 -12.20 0.17
N VAL A 31 1.32 -12.06 1.18
CA VAL A 31 0.91 -11.67 2.55
C VAL A 31 0.31 -10.27 2.55
N ARG A 32 0.94 -9.29 1.90
CA ARG A 32 0.40 -7.91 1.82
C ARG A 32 -0.97 -7.89 1.15
N ARG A 33 -1.16 -8.68 0.09
CA ARG A 33 -2.45 -8.85 -0.60
C ARG A 33 -3.50 -9.47 0.31
N ALA A 34 -3.13 -10.48 1.08
CA ALA A 34 -4.04 -11.16 2.01
C ALA A 34 -4.47 -10.25 3.17
N CYS A 35 -3.59 -9.35 3.62
CA CYS A 35 -3.89 -8.39 4.68
C CYS A 35 -4.60 -7.12 4.17
N ALA A 36 -4.61 -6.87 2.86
CA ALA A 36 -5.25 -5.69 2.29
C ALA A 36 -6.78 -5.81 2.37
N TRP A 37 -7.42 -4.88 3.09
CA TRP A 37 -8.87 -4.89 3.30
C TRP A 37 -9.60 -4.09 2.21
N GLN A 38 -10.79 -4.56 1.84
CA GLN A 38 -11.61 -3.95 0.79
C GLN A 38 -12.25 -2.66 1.29
N LEU A 39 -12.09 -1.58 0.55
CA LEU A 39 -12.49 -0.25 1.00
C LEU A 39 -14.00 -0.10 1.25
N HIS A 40 -14.82 -0.92 0.59
CA HIS A 40 -16.27 -0.94 0.78
C HIS A 40 -16.73 -1.77 1.99
N LEU A 41 -15.82 -2.48 2.66
CA LEU A 41 -16.09 -3.24 3.88
C LEU A 41 -15.53 -2.50 5.09
N TRP A 42 -16.23 -2.61 6.21
CA TRP A 42 -15.79 -1.99 7.46
C TRP A 42 -14.44 -2.58 7.92
N PRO A 43 -13.44 -1.74 8.24
CA PRO A 43 -12.14 -2.22 8.68
C PRO A 43 -12.22 -2.81 10.09
N MET A 44 -11.69 -4.02 10.25
CA MET A 44 -11.65 -4.72 11.54
C MET A 44 -10.44 -4.35 12.39
N GLU A 45 -9.34 -3.99 11.73
CA GLU A 45 -8.10 -3.56 12.39
C GLU A 45 -8.09 -2.03 12.57
N LYS A 46 -7.50 -1.57 13.66
CA LYS A 46 -7.31 -0.14 13.93
C LYS A 46 -5.89 0.28 13.58
N PHE A 47 -5.73 1.45 12.98
CA PHE A 47 -4.42 2.06 12.80
C PHE A 47 -4.39 3.43 13.49
N LEU A 48 -3.89 3.46 14.73
CA LEU A 48 -3.86 4.67 15.53
C LEU A 48 -2.65 5.54 15.16
N VAL A 49 -2.92 6.79 14.81
CA VAL A 49 -1.86 7.78 14.58
C VAL A 49 -1.18 8.12 15.90
N ARG A 50 0.15 8.13 15.93
CA ARG A 50 0.91 8.47 17.16
C ARG A 50 1.18 9.96 17.34
N GLN A 51 1.26 10.70 16.25
CA GLN A 51 1.64 12.12 16.22
C GLN A 51 0.69 12.91 15.33
N ARG A 52 0.74 14.24 15.38
CA ARG A 52 -0.02 15.05 14.43
C ARG A 52 0.57 14.83 13.03
N SER A 53 -0.28 14.46 12.08
CA SER A 53 0.16 14.09 10.72
C SER A 53 -0.77 14.64 9.65
N ARG A 54 -0.32 14.67 8.40
CA ARG A 54 -1.12 15.08 7.24
C ARG A 54 -1.46 13.87 6.40
N LEU A 55 -2.72 13.47 6.37
CA LEU A 55 -3.19 12.34 5.58
C LEU A 55 -3.52 12.79 4.16
N HIS A 56 -2.90 12.16 3.17
CA HIS A 56 -3.15 12.36 1.75
C HIS A 56 -4.22 11.37 1.27
N LEU A 57 -5.30 11.92 0.72
CA LEU A 57 -6.48 11.19 0.24
C LEU A 57 -6.61 11.38 -1.28
N PRO A 58 -6.06 10.47 -2.10
CA PRO A 58 -6.21 10.52 -3.55
C PRO A 58 -7.68 10.58 -3.98
N ARG A 59 -7.97 11.41 -4.98
CA ARG A 59 -9.32 11.51 -5.56
C ARG A 59 -9.59 10.44 -6.61
N SER A 60 -8.54 9.95 -7.24
CA SER A 60 -8.60 8.93 -8.29
C SER A 60 -7.38 8.04 -8.30
N TYR A 61 -7.41 6.98 -9.12
CA TYR A 61 -6.29 6.07 -9.33
C TYR A 61 -5.00 6.83 -9.67
N LEU A 62 -3.93 6.57 -8.90
CA LEU A 62 -2.64 7.29 -8.99
C LEU A 62 -2.76 8.79 -8.75
N ALA A 63 -3.76 9.24 -7.99
CA ALA A 63 -4.02 10.64 -7.67
C ALA A 63 -3.98 11.57 -8.89
N LYS A 64 -4.41 11.08 -10.08
CA LYS A 64 -4.36 11.84 -11.33
C LYS A 64 -5.16 13.13 -11.28
N ASP A 65 -6.27 13.09 -10.54
CA ASP A 65 -7.20 14.19 -10.37
C ASP A 65 -6.95 14.95 -9.05
N GLY A 66 -5.77 14.74 -8.46
CA GLY A 66 -5.31 15.35 -7.23
C GLY A 66 -5.64 14.54 -5.98
N GLU A 67 -5.38 15.18 -4.85
CA GLU A 67 -5.52 14.62 -3.52
C GLU A 67 -6.10 15.67 -2.56
N GLU A 68 -6.86 15.20 -1.58
CA GLU A 68 -7.29 16.00 -0.44
C GLU A 68 -6.34 15.75 0.74
N VAL A 69 -5.83 16.81 1.35
CA VAL A 69 -4.89 16.69 2.47
C VAL A 69 -5.58 17.13 3.75
N VAL A 70 -5.73 16.19 4.68
CA VAL A 70 -6.41 16.42 5.96
C VAL A 70 -5.41 16.28 7.10
N THR A 71 -5.48 17.20 8.07
CA THR A 71 -4.70 17.04 9.31
C THR A 71 -5.38 16.05 10.22
N VAL A 72 -4.67 14.99 10.60
CA VAL A 72 -5.10 13.99 11.58
C VAL A 72 -4.34 14.17 12.89
N TYR A 73 -5.04 13.96 14.00
CA TYR A 73 -4.50 14.12 15.34
C TYR A 73 -4.09 12.76 15.92
N PRO A 74 -3.19 12.75 16.94
CA PRO A 74 -2.87 11.54 17.67
C PRO A 74 -4.15 10.80 18.12
N GLU A 75 -4.07 9.47 18.18
CA GLU A 75 -5.16 8.54 18.53
C GLU A 75 -6.32 8.45 17.52
N THR A 76 -6.27 9.19 16.42
CA THR A 76 -7.21 8.99 15.31
C THR A 76 -6.99 7.62 14.68
N ASP A 77 -8.06 6.87 14.44
CA ASP A 77 -8.02 5.61 13.69
C ASP A 77 -8.09 5.88 12.18
N LEU A 78 -6.96 5.71 11.49
CA LEU A 78 -6.88 5.98 10.06
C LEU A 78 -7.76 5.03 9.24
N ASN A 79 -7.90 3.77 9.64
CA ASN A 79 -8.67 2.81 8.86
C ASN A 79 -10.14 3.24 8.80
N GLN A 80 -10.72 3.56 9.96
CA GLN A 80 -12.11 4.03 10.03
C GLN A 80 -12.30 5.38 9.34
N PHE A 81 -11.36 6.31 9.53
CA PHE A 81 -11.40 7.61 8.87
C PHE A 81 -11.39 7.48 7.34
N VAL A 82 -10.47 6.67 6.81
CA VAL A 82 -10.35 6.41 5.36
C VAL A 82 -11.60 5.73 4.82
N HIS A 83 -12.11 4.69 5.51
CA HIS A 83 -13.34 4.02 5.12
C HIS A 83 -14.51 5.01 5.02
N GLN A 84 -14.70 5.85 6.05
CA GLN A 84 -15.78 6.83 6.07
C GLN A 84 -15.64 7.85 4.93
N HIS A 85 -14.44 8.41 4.73
CA HIS A 85 -14.18 9.36 3.66
C HIS A 85 -14.54 8.78 2.29
N TYR A 86 -14.11 7.55 2.01
CA TYR A 86 -14.31 6.97 0.68
C TYR A 86 -15.67 6.31 0.44
N LEU A 87 -16.48 6.13 1.48
CA LEU A 87 -17.90 5.78 1.34
C LEU A 87 -18.81 6.98 1.10
N GLU A 88 -18.31 8.21 1.24
CA GLU A 88 -19.09 9.40 0.91
C GLU A 88 -19.52 9.37 -0.56
N THR A 89 -20.78 9.75 -0.78
CA THR A 89 -21.33 9.97 -2.10
C THR A 89 -20.81 11.28 -2.67
N VAL A 90 -20.41 11.25 -3.93
CA VAL A 90 -20.03 12.43 -4.71
C VAL A 90 -21.05 12.67 -5.79
N ASP A 91 -21.34 13.94 -6.06
CA ASP A 91 -22.19 14.33 -7.18
C ASP A 91 -21.44 14.02 -8.49
N PRO A 92 -21.90 13.05 -9.28
CA PRO A 92 -21.20 12.63 -10.49
C PRO A 92 -21.22 13.70 -11.58
N THR A 93 -22.17 14.66 -11.53
CA THR A 93 -22.19 15.78 -12.48
C THR A 93 -21.07 16.78 -12.21
N SER A 94 -20.53 16.77 -10.99
CA SER A 94 -19.47 17.68 -10.56
C SER A 94 -18.05 17.16 -10.83
N VAL A 95 -17.89 15.88 -11.18
CA VAL A 95 -16.58 15.23 -11.34
C VAL A 95 -16.41 14.59 -12.73
N ALA A 96 -15.35 14.97 -13.45
CA ALA A 96 -15.03 14.43 -14.78
C ALA A 96 -14.13 13.17 -14.72
N TRP A 97 -14.09 12.48 -13.58
CA TRP A 97 -13.17 11.38 -13.32
C TRP A 97 -13.70 10.05 -13.84
N VAL A 98 -12.79 9.09 -14.07
CA VAL A 98 -13.17 7.75 -14.52
C VAL A 98 -13.75 6.97 -13.34
N ASN A 99 -15.05 6.65 -13.41
CA ASN A 99 -15.69 5.70 -12.50
C ASN A 99 -15.40 4.26 -12.96
N PHE A 100 -14.79 3.45 -12.11
CA PHE A 100 -14.40 2.06 -12.41
C PHE A 100 -15.49 1.02 -12.09
N VAL A 101 -16.60 1.41 -11.45
CA VAL A 101 -17.64 0.49 -10.96
C VAL A 101 -18.95 0.65 -11.73
N HIS A 102 -19.49 1.87 -11.85
CA HIS A 102 -20.75 2.14 -12.54
C HIS A 102 -20.62 3.29 -13.54
N ALA A 103 -20.78 2.97 -14.83
CA ALA A 103 -20.78 3.98 -15.89
C ALA A 103 -22.00 4.93 -15.80
N ASP A 104 -23.10 4.45 -15.20
CA ASP A 104 -24.38 5.14 -15.21
C ASP A 104 -24.47 6.30 -14.21
N ASN A 105 -23.44 6.48 -13.34
CA ASN A 105 -23.29 7.67 -12.51
C ASN A 105 -24.56 8.04 -11.70
N VAL A 106 -25.36 7.07 -11.26
CA VAL A 106 -26.63 7.34 -10.57
C VAL A 106 -26.38 7.75 -9.11
N VAL A 107 -25.46 7.06 -8.44
CA VAL A 107 -24.89 7.43 -7.12
C VAL A 107 -23.45 6.95 -7.13
N ALA A 108 -22.49 7.86 -7.22
CA ALA A 108 -21.07 7.51 -7.21
C ALA A 108 -20.49 7.72 -5.81
N ARG A 109 -19.68 6.79 -5.33
CA ARG A 109 -18.88 6.95 -4.11
C ARG A 109 -17.43 7.26 -4.46
N ARG A 110 -16.73 7.98 -3.57
CA ARG A 110 -15.33 8.39 -3.83
C ARG A 110 -14.41 7.21 -4.14
N HIS A 111 -14.61 6.04 -3.51
CA HIS A 111 -13.76 4.87 -3.80
C HIS A 111 -13.86 4.34 -5.23
N GLU A 112 -14.98 4.58 -5.93
CA GLU A 112 -15.19 4.04 -7.29
C GLU A 112 -14.24 4.66 -8.32
N PHE A 113 -13.58 5.76 -7.97
CA PHE A 113 -12.58 6.45 -8.81
C PHE A 113 -11.15 5.99 -8.55
N LEU A 114 -10.92 5.20 -7.48
CA LEU A 114 -9.59 4.72 -7.08
C LEU A 114 -9.14 3.48 -7.85
N GLY A 115 -10.07 2.79 -8.48
CA GLY A 115 -9.85 1.53 -9.19
C GLY A 115 -11.07 0.62 -9.10
N PRO A 116 -11.08 -0.49 -9.85
CA PRO A 116 -12.17 -1.47 -9.86
C PRO A 116 -12.28 -2.33 -8.58
N ASP A 117 -11.18 -2.59 -7.85
CA ASP A 117 -11.23 -3.27 -6.54
C ASP A 117 -10.20 -2.66 -5.58
N PRO A 118 -10.42 -1.42 -5.10
CA PRO A 118 -9.46 -0.70 -4.27
C PRO A 118 -9.44 -1.27 -2.85
N ARG A 119 -8.23 -1.63 -2.40
CA ARG A 119 -7.95 -2.20 -1.08
C ARG A 119 -6.84 -1.41 -0.40
N VAL A 120 -6.99 -1.22 0.91
CA VAL A 120 -5.98 -0.55 1.72
C VAL A 120 -5.01 -1.62 2.24
N ALA A 121 -3.74 -1.54 1.80
CA ALA A 121 -2.66 -2.43 2.21
C ALA A 121 -1.84 -1.90 3.40
N GLY A 122 -2.08 -0.64 3.79
CA GLY A 122 -1.46 0.01 4.93
C GLY A 122 -1.21 1.49 4.69
N TYR A 123 -0.30 2.05 5.48
CA TYR A 123 0.06 3.47 5.42
C TYR A 123 1.57 3.63 5.39
N GLU A 124 2.03 4.60 4.62
CA GLU A 124 3.40 5.07 4.58
C GLU A 124 3.46 6.42 5.28
N ILE A 125 4.38 6.57 6.24
CA ILE A 125 4.58 7.80 6.98
C ILE A 125 5.97 8.31 6.64
N ASP A 126 6.03 9.48 6.00
CA ASP A 126 7.31 10.10 5.68
C ASP A 126 7.92 10.81 6.91
N PRO A 127 9.22 11.15 6.88
CA PRO A 127 9.86 11.89 7.97
C PRO A 127 9.25 13.27 8.24
N GLY A 128 8.49 13.83 7.30
CA GLY A 128 7.78 15.09 7.43
C GLY A 128 6.40 14.97 8.10
N GLY A 129 6.00 13.75 8.50
CA GLY A 129 4.70 13.47 9.11
C GLY A 129 3.55 13.47 8.11
N ASN A 130 3.81 13.33 6.81
CA ASN A 130 2.79 13.05 5.82
C ASN A 130 2.49 11.55 5.80
N VAL A 131 1.22 11.22 5.71
CA VAL A 131 0.71 9.86 5.65
C VAL A 131 0.10 9.63 4.28
N TYR A 132 0.60 8.63 3.57
CA TYR A 132 0.05 8.19 2.30
C TYR A 132 -0.55 6.81 2.46
N ILE A 133 -1.69 6.58 1.81
CA ILE A 133 -2.34 5.27 1.79
C ILE A 133 -1.60 4.38 0.79
N ARG A 134 -1.19 3.19 1.23
CA ARG A 134 -0.71 2.13 0.33
C ARG A 134 -1.92 1.39 -0.21
N TRP A 135 -2.16 1.54 -1.50
CA TRP A 135 -3.25 0.89 -2.21
C TRP A 135 -2.79 -0.40 -2.88
N TRP A 136 -3.71 -1.36 -2.87
CA TRP A 136 -3.69 -2.56 -3.70
C TRP A 136 -5.00 -2.61 -4.47
N ASP A 137 -4.95 -2.80 -5.80
CA ASP A 137 -6.16 -3.07 -6.58
C ASP A 137 -6.22 -4.55 -6.92
N GLY A 138 -7.25 -5.25 -6.43
CA GLY A 138 -7.39 -6.69 -6.58
C GLY A 138 -7.66 -7.14 -8.02
N PHE A 139 -8.30 -6.28 -8.83
CA PHE A 139 -8.65 -6.60 -10.21
C PHE A 139 -7.49 -6.25 -11.17
N LEU A 140 -6.89 -5.08 -11.02
CA LEU A 140 -5.71 -4.66 -11.81
C LEU A 140 -4.43 -5.38 -11.39
N SER A 141 -4.42 -6.00 -10.21
CA SER A 141 -3.23 -6.59 -9.61
C SER A 141 -2.06 -5.60 -9.45
N ASP A 142 -2.39 -4.34 -9.14
CA ASP A 142 -1.47 -3.21 -9.09
C ASP A 142 -1.34 -2.63 -7.67
N GLN A 143 -0.13 -2.14 -7.35
CA GLN A 143 0.21 -1.49 -6.08
C GLN A 143 0.57 -0.04 -6.31
N TRP A 144 -0.02 0.89 -5.55
CA TRP A 144 0.26 2.31 -5.70
C TRP A 144 0.08 3.14 -4.42
N THR A 145 0.78 4.27 -4.36
CA THR A 145 0.80 5.22 -3.24
C THR A 145 0.96 6.62 -3.85
N GLY A 146 0.05 7.54 -3.52
CA GLY A 146 0.04 8.87 -4.15
C GLY A 146 -0.02 8.78 -5.68
N THR A 147 0.95 9.35 -6.37
CA THR A 147 1.04 9.36 -7.85
C THR A 147 1.87 8.24 -8.46
N GLN A 148 2.41 7.34 -7.64
CA GLN A 148 3.41 6.36 -8.08
C GLN A 148 2.97 4.94 -7.79
N LYS A 149 3.39 4.01 -8.67
CA LYS A 149 3.38 2.59 -8.35
C LYS A 149 4.52 2.31 -7.37
N TRP A 150 4.21 1.75 -6.20
CA TRP A 150 5.26 1.29 -5.30
C TRP A 150 5.60 -0.17 -5.61
N LYS A 151 6.87 -0.53 -5.37
CA LYS A 151 7.35 -1.89 -5.49
C LYS A 151 7.88 -2.31 -4.13
N LEU A 152 7.40 -3.45 -3.64
CA LEU A 152 8.02 -4.09 -2.50
C LEU A 152 9.41 -4.57 -2.94
N ASP A 153 10.44 -4.20 -2.19
CA ASP A 153 11.78 -4.78 -2.33
C ASP A 153 12.14 -5.49 -1.02
N VAL A 154 13.08 -6.42 -1.10
CA VAL A 154 13.48 -7.25 0.03
C VAL A 154 14.99 -7.18 0.23
N VAL A 155 15.38 -7.12 1.49
CA VAL A 155 16.78 -7.17 1.92
C VAL A 155 16.96 -8.41 2.78
N TRP A 156 18.14 -9.01 2.69
CA TRP A 156 18.51 -10.11 3.57
C TRP A 156 18.86 -9.54 4.95
N ASP A 157 18.12 -9.95 5.97
CA ASP A 157 18.43 -9.68 7.36
C ASP A 157 19.37 -10.78 7.86
N GLU A 158 20.62 -10.42 8.17
CA GLU A 158 21.62 -11.39 8.66
C GLU A 158 21.32 -11.87 10.09
N ASP A 159 20.67 -11.04 10.91
CA ASP A 159 20.33 -11.37 12.30
C ASP A 159 19.16 -12.36 12.33
N ALA A 160 18.11 -12.06 11.58
CA ALA A 160 16.92 -12.91 11.48
C ALA A 160 17.07 -14.06 10.47
N LYS A 161 18.17 -14.09 9.70
CA LYS A 161 18.47 -15.05 8.62
C LYS A 161 17.28 -15.24 7.66
N LYS A 162 16.61 -14.14 7.31
CA LYS A 162 15.42 -14.15 6.44
C LYS A 162 15.40 -12.92 5.54
N TRP A 163 14.71 -13.04 4.42
CA TRP A 163 14.36 -11.88 3.60
C TRP A 163 13.27 -11.08 4.30
N VAL A 164 13.52 -9.78 4.49
CA VAL A 164 12.57 -8.83 5.08
C VAL A 164 12.23 -7.73 4.08
N GLU A 165 11.06 -7.11 4.23
CA GLU A 165 10.70 -5.92 3.45
C GLU A 165 11.73 -4.82 3.71
N LYS A 166 12.24 -4.22 2.64
CA LYS A 166 13.06 -3.02 2.74
C LYS A 166 12.17 -1.90 3.28
N THR A 167 12.42 -1.48 4.51
CA THR A 167 11.81 -0.28 5.08
C THR A 167 12.72 0.89 4.71
N ASP A 168 12.17 1.90 4.02
CA ASP A 168 12.91 3.12 3.67
C ASP A 168 13.14 4.03 4.89
#